data_AF-A0A7Y3M629-F1
#
_entry.id   AF-A0A7Y3M629-F1
#
_cell.length_a   1.000
_cell.length_b   1.000
_cell.length_c   1.000
_cell.angle_alpha   90.00
_cell.angle_beta   90.00
_cell.angle_gamma   90.00
#
_symmetry.space_group_name_H-M   'P 1'
#
loop_
_entity.id
_entity.type
_entity.pdbx_description
1 polymer ?
#
loop_
_entity_poly.entity_id
_entity_poly.type
_entity_poly.pdbx_seq_one_letter_code
_entity_poly.pdbx_strand_id
1 'polypeptide(L)'
;ITAGLALIFLIFKSSLFDFVGNNDGFYRQNYGQAFVDALIDDRKTLFTVDALRSLIFVLLSAGALLLYLTKKLSKNALIPILAILILIDLVGINRRYVNEDSFVSALQVDKPYTPNTADKEILKDTTHYRVLDLSSEGRRAPARAAYFHNSLTGYHAAKLRRYNDVLEFYVMQNNMNVINMLNTKYIIVEDEQGKIFPYNNPEANGSAWFVNTLNAVETANEELLGLDSLNTKNEALISTNLFETYNLKSSYSVDSLATINLINSDPNYLKFNYNNSNDGYVVFSEIYYPEGWKALLDGEEVPFQRVNYLLRGMPVPEGSHTVEFIFKPKVVSNGSQIALASSILLGLWLLGSIVYSIKTS
;
A
#
# COMPACT_ATOMS: atom_id res chain seq x y z
N ILE A 1 8.40 37.08 8.61
CA ILE A 1 8.16 35.85 9.41
C ILE A 1 9.12 34.74 8.99
N THR A 2 9.05 34.24 7.75
CA THR A 2 9.88 33.12 7.24
C THR A 2 11.39 33.36 7.33
N ALA A 3 11.90 34.54 6.96
CA ALA A 3 13.31 34.87 7.13
C ALA A 3 13.77 34.89 8.60
N GLY A 4 12.90 35.35 9.51
CA GLY A 4 13.17 35.35 10.95
C GLY A 4 13.29 33.95 11.51
N LEU A 5 12.43 33.03 11.08
CA LEU A 5 12.53 31.61 11.44
C LEU A 5 13.82 30.97 10.92
N ALA A 6 14.20 31.23 9.67
CA ALA A 6 15.46 30.74 9.12
C ALA A 6 16.68 31.25 9.91
N LEU A 7 16.66 32.53 10.34
CA LEU A 7 17.69 33.10 11.21
C LEU A 7 17.74 32.42 12.59
N ILE A 8 16.58 32.18 13.22
CA ILE A 8 16.51 31.45 14.49
C ILE A 8 17.12 30.06 14.33
N PHE A 9 16.78 29.34 13.26
CA PHE A 9 17.33 28.02 12.98
C PHE A 9 18.85 28.05 12.76
N LEU A 10 19.37 29.03 12.03
CA LEU A 10 20.81 29.18 11.81
C LEU A 10 21.57 29.52 13.09
N ILE A 11 21.02 30.40 13.93
CA ILE A 11 21.67 30.87 15.16
C ILE A 11 21.62 29.79 16.24
N PHE A 12 20.44 29.20 16.48
CA PHE A 12 20.24 28.31 17.60
C PHE A 12 20.46 26.83 17.27
N LYS A 13 20.42 26.40 15.99
CA LYS A 13 20.79 25.06 15.48
C LYS A 13 20.80 23.93 16.53
N SER A 14 21.97 23.61 17.08
CA SER A 14 22.19 22.49 18.01
C SER A 14 21.67 22.72 19.42
N SER A 15 21.29 23.96 19.77
CA SER A 15 20.51 24.27 20.96
C SER A 15 19.03 23.94 20.81
N LEU A 16 18.51 23.80 19.58
CA LEU A 16 17.12 23.43 19.30
C LEU A 16 16.98 21.95 18.91
N PHE A 17 18.00 21.37 18.27
CA PHE A 17 17.95 20.04 17.69
C PHE A 17 19.21 19.23 18.02
N ASP A 18 19.04 17.96 18.38
CA ASP A 18 20.13 17.02 18.64
C ASP A 18 20.66 16.31 17.37
N PHE A 19 19.88 16.39 16.27
CA PHE A 19 20.17 15.76 14.97
C PHE A 19 20.27 14.22 15.02
N VAL A 20 19.69 13.60 16.05
CA VAL A 20 19.64 12.14 16.20
C VAL A 20 18.48 11.57 15.40
N GLY A 21 18.74 10.49 14.65
CA GLY A 21 17.76 9.78 13.85
C GLY A 21 17.28 8.49 14.52
N ASN A 22 16.07 8.04 14.18
CA ASN A 22 15.46 6.83 14.75
C ASN A 22 16.32 5.56 14.58
N ASN A 23 17.11 5.50 13.51
CA ASN A 23 17.96 4.34 13.20
C ASN A 23 19.41 4.47 13.72
N ASP A 24 19.77 5.56 14.39
CA ASP A 24 21.15 5.79 14.83
C ASP A 24 21.61 4.76 15.86
N GLY A 25 20.70 4.25 16.69
CA GLY A 25 20.99 3.14 17.61
C GLY A 25 21.42 1.87 16.86
N PHE A 26 20.72 1.54 15.77
CA PHE A 26 21.06 0.43 14.88
C PHE A 26 22.39 0.69 14.16
N TYR A 27 22.60 1.89 13.63
CA TYR A 27 23.84 2.22 12.93
C TYR A 27 25.05 2.21 13.85
N ARG A 28 24.91 2.69 15.09
CA ARG A 28 25.97 2.62 16.09
C ARG A 28 26.38 1.18 16.39
N GLN A 29 25.41 0.26 16.47
CA GLN A 29 25.68 -1.14 16.75
C GLN A 29 26.37 -1.87 15.58
N ASN A 30 26.00 -1.54 14.33
CA ASN A 30 26.49 -2.24 13.15
C ASN A 30 27.75 -1.60 12.52
N TYR A 31 27.91 -0.28 12.65
CA TYR A 31 28.96 0.51 11.99
C TYR A 31 29.82 1.34 12.95
N GLY A 32 29.47 1.38 14.25
CA GLY A 32 30.24 2.08 15.29
C GLY A 32 29.85 3.55 15.52
N GLN A 33 30.37 4.13 16.61
CA GLN A 33 30.05 5.51 17.01
C GLN A 33 30.54 6.54 15.99
N ALA A 34 31.75 6.38 15.44
CA ALA A 34 32.33 7.32 14.49
C ALA A 34 31.48 7.50 13.22
N PHE A 35 30.83 6.43 12.75
CA PHE A 35 29.90 6.49 11.63
C PHE A 35 28.67 7.35 11.96
N VAL A 36 28.11 7.17 13.17
CA VAL A 36 26.94 7.94 13.62
C VAL A 36 27.30 9.41 13.85
N ASP A 37 28.48 9.70 14.39
CA ASP A 37 28.95 11.08 14.57
C ASP A 37 29.07 11.79 13.22
N ALA A 38 29.65 11.13 12.20
CA ALA A 38 29.71 11.66 10.85
C ALA A 38 28.31 11.91 10.25
N LEU A 39 27.37 10.98 10.47
CA LEU A 39 25.98 11.12 10.01
C LEU A 39 25.26 12.31 10.67
N ILE A 40 25.49 12.52 11.97
CA ILE A 40 24.97 13.67 12.71
C ILE A 40 25.55 14.98 12.15
N ASP A 41 26.85 15.01 11.85
CA ASP A 41 27.50 16.19 11.28
C ASP A 41 27.04 16.49 9.85
N ASP A 42 26.75 15.47 9.03
CA ASP A 42 26.12 15.64 7.73
C ASP A 42 24.73 16.24 7.85
N ARG A 43 23.88 15.74 8.77
CA ARG A 43 22.53 16.30 9.02
C ARG A 43 22.59 17.75 9.47
N LYS A 44 23.51 18.08 10.38
CA LYS A 44 23.79 19.45 10.82
C LYS A 44 24.17 20.33 9.64
N THR A 45 24.99 19.83 8.72
CA THR A 45 25.45 20.57 7.54
C THR A 45 24.30 20.81 6.58
N LEU A 46 23.55 19.77 6.24
CA LEU A 46 22.35 19.87 5.38
C LEU A 46 21.36 20.90 5.93
N PHE A 47 21.05 20.83 7.22
CA PHE A 47 20.16 21.78 7.87
C PHE A 47 20.65 23.24 7.75
N THR A 48 21.94 23.48 8.01
CA THR A 48 22.52 24.83 7.89
C THR A 48 22.50 25.33 6.45
N VAL A 49 22.89 24.50 5.49
CA VAL A 49 22.90 24.86 4.06
C VAL A 49 21.49 25.19 3.58
N ASP A 50 20.50 24.38 3.95
CA ASP A 50 19.11 24.59 3.50
C ASP A 50 18.44 25.77 4.19
N ALA A 51 18.73 26.02 5.47
CA ALA A 51 18.26 27.22 6.17
C ALA A 51 18.87 28.50 5.57
N LEU A 52 20.16 28.49 5.24
CA LEU A 52 20.84 29.62 4.60
C LEU A 52 20.30 29.87 3.19
N ARG A 53 20.18 28.81 2.38
CA ARG A 53 19.60 28.89 1.04
C ARG A 53 18.19 29.46 1.09
N SER A 54 17.34 28.95 1.98
CA SER A 54 15.96 29.44 2.16
C SER A 54 15.95 30.92 2.54
N LEU A 55 16.81 31.33 3.46
CA LEU A 55 16.96 32.74 3.85
C LEU A 55 17.31 33.62 2.64
N ILE A 56 18.27 33.20 1.82
CA ILE A 56 18.67 33.92 0.60
C ILE A 56 17.48 34.09 -0.36
N PHE A 57 16.75 33.01 -0.69
CA PHE A 57 15.60 33.10 -1.60
C PHE A 57 14.48 33.97 -1.05
N VAL A 58 14.21 33.91 0.26
CA VAL A 58 13.21 34.77 0.90
C VAL A 58 13.64 36.23 0.83
N LEU A 59 14.92 36.54 1.11
CA LEU A 59 15.43 37.92 1.05
C LEU A 59 15.45 38.46 -0.38
N LEU A 60 15.84 37.66 -1.38
CA LEU A 60 15.81 38.06 -2.79
C LEU A 60 14.38 38.32 -3.26
N SER A 61 13.43 37.45 -2.90
CA SER A 61 12.02 37.62 -3.25
C SER A 61 11.41 38.86 -2.58
N ALA A 62 11.68 39.04 -1.28
CA ALA A 62 11.24 40.22 -0.53
C ALA A 62 11.87 41.51 -1.08
N GLY A 63 13.15 41.48 -1.45
CA GLY A 63 13.85 42.59 -2.08
C GLY A 63 13.25 42.97 -3.42
N ALA A 64 12.96 41.99 -4.30
CA ALA A 64 12.30 42.23 -5.57
C ALA A 64 10.91 42.86 -5.39
N LEU A 65 10.12 42.36 -4.44
CA LEU A 65 8.83 42.93 -4.09
C LEU A 65 8.95 44.36 -3.53
N LEU A 66 9.94 44.62 -2.67
CA LEU A 66 10.19 45.95 -2.11
C LEU A 66 10.58 46.95 -3.20
N LEU A 67 11.42 46.56 -4.16
CA LEU A 67 11.79 47.40 -5.29
C LEU A 67 10.58 47.74 -6.17
N TYR A 68 9.66 46.80 -6.34
CA TYR A 68 8.38 47.06 -7.03
C TYR A 68 7.51 48.04 -6.23
N LEU A 69 7.33 47.82 -4.92
CA LEU A 69 6.52 48.70 -4.06
C LEU A 69 7.09 50.12 -3.98
N THR A 70 8.42 50.27 -4.02
CA THR A 70 9.11 51.57 -4.06
C THR A 70 9.19 52.17 -5.47
N LYS A 71 8.48 51.58 -6.45
CA LYS A 71 8.42 52.00 -7.86
C LYS A 71 9.77 52.02 -8.58
N LYS A 72 10.78 51.31 -8.06
CA LYS A 72 12.11 51.13 -8.68
C LYS A 72 12.16 49.96 -9.67
N LEU A 73 11.16 49.07 -9.63
CA LEU A 73 11.05 47.91 -10.51
C LEU A 73 9.64 47.88 -11.13
N SER A 74 9.53 47.59 -12.42
CA SER A 74 8.23 47.47 -13.10
C SER A 74 7.61 46.08 -12.89
N LYS A 75 6.29 45.96 -13.07
CA LYS A 75 5.59 44.66 -13.02
C LYS A 75 6.16 43.67 -14.05
N ASN A 76 6.50 44.15 -15.24
CA ASN A 76 7.04 43.34 -16.33
C ASN A 76 8.44 42.78 -16.03
N ALA A 77 9.18 43.41 -15.13
CA ALA A 77 10.47 42.89 -14.64
C ALA A 77 10.29 42.01 -13.39
N LEU A 78 9.39 42.38 -12.47
CA LEU A 78 9.14 41.64 -11.24
C LEU A 78 8.70 40.19 -11.50
N ILE A 79 7.74 39.99 -12.42
CA ILE A 79 7.17 38.66 -12.67
C ILE A 79 8.24 37.67 -13.16
N PRO A 80 9.04 37.97 -14.21
CA PRO A 80 10.14 37.09 -14.61
C PRO A 80 11.17 36.85 -13.51
N ILE A 81 11.53 37.87 -12.72
CA ILE A 81 12.49 37.71 -11.62
C ILE A 81 11.99 36.69 -10.60
N LEU A 82 10.74 36.82 -10.16
CA LEU A 82 10.16 35.86 -9.21
C LEU A 82 10.03 34.46 -9.83
N ALA A 83 9.62 34.36 -11.10
CA ALA A 83 9.56 33.09 -11.81
C ALA A 83 10.93 32.40 -11.88
N ILE A 84 12.00 33.15 -12.18
CA ILE A 84 13.38 32.65 -12.20
C ILE A 84 13.81 32.20 -10.80
N LEU A 85 13.54 32.99 -9.75
CA LEU A 85 13.87 32.59 -8.38
C LEU A 85 13.18 31.28 -8.00
N ILE A 86 11.89 31.13 -8.32
CA ILE A 86 11.12 29.91 -8.08
C ILE A 86 11.72 28.74 -8.88
N LEU A 87 12.04 28.94 -10.16
CA LEU A 87 12.63 27.89 -11.00
C LEU A 87 13.99 27.44 -10.49
N ILE A 88 14.90 28.37 -10.15
CA ILE A 88 16.22 28.03 -9.61
C ILE A 88 16.04 27.26 -8.30
N ASP A 89 15.09 27.67 -7.45
CA ASP A 89 14.85 26.98 -6.20
C ASP A 89 14.33 25.55 -6.41
N LEU A 90 13.22 25.41 -7.14
CA LEU A 90 12.60 24.11 -7.38
C LEU A 90 13.51 23.16 -8.17
N VAL A 91 14.14 23.62 -9.25
CA VAL A 91 15.06 22.78 -10.03
C VAL A 91 16.29 22.40 -9.21
N GLY A 92 16.84 23.34 -8.43
CA GLY A 92 18.01 23.10 -7.58
C GLY A 92 17.73 22.12 -6.44
N ILE A 93 16.50 22.05 -5.91
CA ILE A 93 16.10 21.02 -4.94
C ILE A 93 15.81 19.70 -5.65
N ASN A 94 15.03 19.71 -6.73
CA ASN A 94 14.64 18.49 -7.44
C ASN A 94 15.85 17.70 -7.97
N ARG A 95 16.89 18.40 -8.47
CA ARG A 95 18.14 17.77 -8.91
C ARG A 95 18.93 17.07 -7.80
N ARG A 96 18.61 17.27 -6.51
CA ARG A 96 19.21 16.49 -5.42
C ARG A 96 18.57 15.11 -5.28
N TYR A 97 17.31 14.97 -5.69
CA TYR A 97 16.54 13.73 -5.59
C TYR A 97 16.54 12.93 -6.90
N VAL A 98 16.48 13.62 -8.04
CA VAL A 98 16.52 13.01 -9.38
C VAL A 98 17.60 13.72 -10.18
N ASN A 99 18.74 13.05 -10.33
CA ASN A 99 19.93 13.56 -11.02
C ASN A 99 20.32 12.64 -12.19
N GLU A 100 21.41 12.96 -12.88
CA GLU A 100 21.92 12.21 -14.03
C GLU A 100 22.19 10.74 -13.69
N ASP A 101 22.65 10.45 -12.45
CA ASP A 101 22.89 9.09 -11.96
C ASP A 101 21.60 8.31 -11.67
N SER A 102 20.46 9.00 -11.57
CA SER A 102 19.14 8.39 -11.32
C SER A 102 18.53 7.80 -12.61
N PHE A 103 19.04 8.17 -13.78
CA PHE A 103 18.51 7.70 -15.06
C PHE A 103 19.15 6.35 -15.43
N VAL A 104 18.31 5.32 -15.38
CA VAL A 104 18.67 3.95 -15.77
C VAL A 104 18.01 3.57 -17.09
N SER A 105 18.49 2.51 -17.73
CA SER A 105 17.87 1.99 -18.95
C SER A 105 16.41 1.58 -18.69
N ALA A 106 15.53 1.75 -19.68
CA ALA A 106 14.11 1.36 -19.55
C ALA A 106 13.95 -0.12 -19.12
N LEU A 107 14.84 -1.00 -19.58
CA LEU A 107 14.85 -2.40 -19.17
C LEU A 107 15.03 -2.60 -17.65
N GLN A 108 15.88 -1.80 -17.01
CA GLN A 108 16.09 -1.85 -15.55
C GLN A 108 14.89 -1.31 -14.77
N VAL A 109 14.11 -0.41 -15.37
CA VAL A 109 12.86 0.10 -14.78
C VAL A 109 11.74 -0.92 -14.91
N ASP A 110 11.56 -1.48 -16.10
CA ASP A 110 10.45 -2.39 -16.40
C ASP A 110 10.66 -3.79 -15.83
N LYS A 111 11.92 -4.23 -15.72
CA LYS A 111 12.32 -5.54 -15.21
C LYS A 111 13.44 -5.41 -14.18
N PRO A 112 13.15 -4.81 -13.01
CA PRO A 112 14.16 -4.58 -11.98
C PRO A 112 14.64 -5.88 -11.32
N TYR A 113 13.88 -6.97 -11.48
CA TYR A 113 14.18 -8.27 -10.90
C TYR A 113 14.19 -9.37 -11.96
N THR A 114 15.04 -10.37 -11.75
CA THR A 114 15.08 -11.60 -12.55
C THR A 114 14.53 -12.77 -11.74
N PRO A 115 13.68 -13.64 -12.32
CA PRO A 115 13.13 -14.79 -11.62
C PRO A 115 14.25 -15.79 -11.27
N ASN A 116 14.27 -16.25 -10.02
CA ASN A 116 15.24 -17.24 -9.54
C ASN A 116 14.75 -18.66 -9.89
N THR A 117 15.46 -19.68 -9.40
CA THR A 117 15.08 -21.09 -9.64
C THR A 117 13.70 -21.43 -9.11
N ALA A 118 13.33 -20.94 -7.91
CA ALA A 118 12.01 -21.18 -7.34
C ALA A 118 10.90 -20.49 -8.13
N ASP A 119 11.09 -19.23 -8.54
CA ASP A 119 10.10 -18.52 -9.34
C ASP A 119 9.80 -19.23 -10.66
N LYS A 120 10.85 -19.69 -11.34
CA LYS A 120 10.70 -20.40 -12.63
C LYS A 120 9.90 -21.70 -12.49
N GLU A 121 10.06 -22.40 -11.37
CA GLU A 121 9.28 -23.59 -11.08
C GLU A 121 7.82 -23.24 -10.74
N ILE A 122 7.60 -22.22 -9.91
CA ILE A 122 6.26 -21.77 -9.50
C ILE A 122 5.46 -21.25 -10.71
N LEU A 123 6.09 -20.50 -11.62
CA LEU A 123 5.45 -19.95 -12.83
C LEU A 123 4.90 -21.02 -13.79
N LYS A 124 5.21 -22.30 -13.60
CA LYS A 124 4.60 -23.41 -14.33
C LYS A 124 3.17 -23.69 -13.87
N ASP A 125 2.82 -23.30 -12.65
CA ASP A 125 1.46 -23.40 -12.11
C ASP A 125 0.65 -22.18 -12.53
N THR A 126 -0.42 -22.44 -13.29
CA THR A 126 -1.35 -21.43 -13.82
C THR A 126 -2.60 -21.23 -12.95
N THR A 127 -2.69 -21.92 -11.79
CA THR A 127 -3.80 -21.74 -10.83
C THR A 127 -3.65 -20.43 -10.05
N HIS A 128 -4.69 -20.03 -9.32
CA HIS A 128 -4.62 -18.83 -8.49
C HIS A 128 -4.12 -19.16 -7.07
N TYR A 129 -2.96 -18.62 -6.72
CA TYR A 129 -2.30 -18.82 -5.43
C TYR A 129 -1.55 -17.57 -4.97
N ARG A 130 -1.19 -17.55 -3.69
CA ARG A 130 -0.21 -16.62 -3.12
C ARG A 130 1.15 -17.30 -2.87
N VAL A 131 2.20 -16.47 -2.89
CA VAL A 131 3.58 -16.86 -2.63
C VAL A 131 4.13 -16.11 -1.43
N LEU A 132 4.76 -16.83 -0.50
CA LEU A 132 5.48 -16.26 0.63
C LEU A 132 6.99 -16.46 0.42
N ASP A 133 7.75 -15.37 0.23
CA ASP A 133 9.20 -15.44 0.02
C ASP A 133 9.96 -15.18 1.32
N LEU A 134 10.52 -16.25 1.91
CA LEU A 134 11.31 -16.24 3.14
C LEU A 134 12.82 -16.31 2.88
N SER A 135 13.24 -16.38 1.62
CA SER A 135 14.66 -16.38 1.25
C SER A 135 15.37 -15.10 1.70
N SER A 136 16.71 -15.11 1.73
CA SER A 136 17.48 -13.90 1.99
C SER A 136 17.21 -12.80 0.96
N GLU A 137 16.96 -13.16 -0.30
CA GLU A 137 16.56 -12.23 -1.36
C GLU A 137 15.19 -11.60 -1.07
N GLY A 138 14.18 -12.42 -0.75
CA GLY A 138 12.83 -11.96 -0.41
C GLY A 138 12.81 -11.04 0.80
N ARG A 139 13.63 -11.32 1.82
CA ARG A 139 13.76 -10.45 3.01
C ARG A 139 14.43 -9.11 2.71
N ARG A 140 15.44 -9.09 1.83
CA ARG A 140 16.13 -7.85 1.41
C ARG A 140 15.28 -7.01 0.47
N ALA A 141 14.46 -7.65 -0.37
CA ALA A 141 13.59 -7.01 -1.34
C ALA A 141 12.16 -7.57 -1.28
N PRO A 142 11.35 -7.18 -0.28
CA PRO A 142 10.00 -7.75 -0.08
C PRO A 142 9.03 -7.56 -1.25
N ALA A 143 9.28 -6.57 -2.11
CA ALA A 143 8.48 -6.31 -3.31
C ALA A 143 8.84 -7.23 -4.50
N ARG A 144 9.99 -7.91 -4.48
CA ARG A 144 10.50 -8.72 -5.60
C ARG A 144 9.50 -9.76 -6.07
N ALA A 145 8.99 -10.58 -5.15
CA ALA A 145 8.06 -11.66 -5.48
C ALA A 145 6.78 -11.16 -6.17
N ALA A 146 6.36 -9.91 -5.91
CA ALA A 146 5.16 -9.31 -6.51
C ALA A 146 5.30 -9.04 -8.03
N TYR A 147 6.53 -9.05 -8.58
CA TYR A 147 6.75 -8.92 -10.03
C TYR A 147 6.45 -10.22 -10.79
N PHE A 148 6.38 -11.35 -10.08
CA PHE A 148 6.19 -12.67 -10.69
C PHE A 148 4.92 -13.36 -10.19
N HIS A 149 4.50 -13.09 -8.95
CA HIS A 149 3.44 -13.82 -8.26
C HIS A 149 2.55 -12.90 -7.41
N ASN A 150 1.42 -13.42 -6.94
CA ASN A 150 0.65 -12.77 -5.88
C ASN A 150 1.40 -12.91 -4.54
N SER A 151 2.25 -11.92 -4.21
CA SER A 151 3.09 -11.98 -3.01
C SER A 151 2.31 -11.68 -1.73
N LEU A 152 2.52 -12.50 -0.69
CA LEU A 152 1.99 -12.25 0.66
C LEU A 152 2.77 -11.17 1.42
N THR A 153 4.06 -10.99 1.14
CA THR A 153 4.94 -10.07 1.87
C THR A 153 5.20 -8.75 1.13
N GLY A 154 4.48 -8.49 0.03
CA GLY A 154 4.62 -7.28 -0.78
C GLY A 154 4.61 -5.97 0.03
N TYR A 155 5.38 -4.97 -0.45
CA TYR A 155 5.40 -3.64 0.14
C TYR A 155 4.24 -2.78 -0.37
N HIS A 156 3.64 -2.03 0.54
CA HIS A 156 2.68 -0.97 0.21
C HIS A 156 2.83 0.15 1.26
N ALA A 157 2.84 1.41 0.83
CA ALA A 157 3.05 2.55 1.73
C ALA A 157 1.86 2.80 2.67
N ALA A 158 0.65 2.44 2.25
CA ALA A 158 -0.57 2.53 3.03
C ALA A 158 -1.14 1.13 3.32
N LYS A 159 -0.39 0.29 4.03
CA LYS A 159 -0.91 -1.04 4.45
C LYS A 159 -2.05 -0.88 5.46
N LEU A 160 -3.06 -1.74 5.33
CA LEU A 160 -4.13 -1.83 6.31
C LEU A 160 -3.57 -2.35 7.64
N ARG A 161 -3.91 -1.70 8.76
CA ARG A 161 -3.42 -2.08 10.09
C ARG A 161 -3.67 -3.57 10.40
N ARG A 162 -4.89 -4.06 10.13
CA ARG A 162 -5.26 -5.47 10.35
C ARG A 162 -4.43 -6.45 9.52
N TYR A 163 -4.06 -6.08 8.29
CA TYR A 163 -3.18 -6.91 7.46
C TYR A 163 -1.79 -6.98 8.09
N ASN A 164 -1.27 -5.84 8.57
CA ASN A 164 0.01 -5.77 9.25
C ASN A 164 0.01 -6.59 10.55
N ASP A 165 -1.06 -6.53 11.34
CA ASP A 165 -1.21 -7.32 12.57
C ASP A 165 -1.13 -8.83 12.27
N VAL A 166 -1.88 -9.33 11.27
CA VAL A 166 -1.82 -10.74 10.87
C VAL A 166 -0.43 -11.14 10.34
N LEU A 167 0.22 -10.25 9.57
CA LEU A 167 1.57 -10.51 9.07
C LEU A 167 2.57 -10.66 10.22
N GLU A 168 2.59 -9.72 11.18
CA GLU A 168 3.55 -9.67 12.29
C GLU A 168 3.31 -10.75 13.34
N PHE A 169 2.05 -10.97 13.74
CA PHE A 169 1.71 -11.94 14.80
C PHE A 169 1.81 -13.38 14.32
N TYR A 170 1.50 -13.65 13.05
CA TYR A 170 1.32 -15.03 12.57
C TYR A 170 2.22 -15.41 11.40
N VAL A 171 2.17 -14.65 10.30
CA VAL A 171 2.90 -15.04 9.08
C VAL A 171 4.41 -15.01 9.32
N MET A 172 4.93 -13.96 9.95
CA MET A 172 6.36 -13.84 10.30
C MET A 172 6.80 -14.81 11.40
N GLN A 173 5.85 -15.36 12.16
CA GLN A 173 6.09 -16.42 13.14
C GLN A 173 5.92 -17.83 12.53
N ASN A 174 5.73 -17.92 11.21
CA ASN A 174 5.51 -19.17 10.47
C ASN A 174 4.28 -19.97 10.93
N ASN A 175 3.22 -19.31 11.43
CA ASN A 175 1.98 -19.99 11.77
C ASN A 175 1.30 -20.49 10.47
N MET A 176 1.39 -21.80 10.23
CA MET A 176 0.96 -22.40 8.96
C MET A 176 -0.55 -22.33 8.77
N ASN A 177 -1.32 -22.40 9.85
CA ASN A 177 -2.77 -22.32 9.80
C ASN A 177 -3.26 -20.96 9.24
N VAL A 178 -2.64 -19.87 9.69
CA VAL A 178 -2.90 -18.54 9.13
C VAL A 178 -2.39 -18.40 7.69
N ILE A 179 -1.22 -18.97 7.39
CA ILE A 179 -0.67 -19.00 6.03
C ILE A 179 -1.61 -19.73 5.05
N ASN A 180 -2.26 -20.81 5.51
CA ASN A 180 -3.21 -21.61 4.73
C ASN A 180 -4.47 -20.83 4.36
N MET A 181 -5.08 -20.10 5.31
CA MET A 181 -6.27 -19.29 5.04
C MET A 181 -6.01 -18.12 4.09
N LEU A 182 -4.75 -17.71 3.94
CA LEU A 182 -4.29 -16.69 3.00
C LEU A 182 -4.01 -17.25 1.59
N ASN A 183 -4.45 -18.48 1.28
CA ASN A 183 -4.27 -19.14 -0.02
C ASN A 183 -2.79 -19.21 -0.46
N THR A 184 -1.88 -19.39 0.50
CA THR A 184 -0.43 -19.44 0.23
C THR A 184 -0.03 -20.86 -0.17
N LYS A 185 0.12 -21.09 -1.47
CA LYS A 185 0.45 -22.42 -2.01
C LYS A 185 1.95 -22.66 -2.09
N TYR A 186 2.74 -21.61 -2.28
CA TYR A 186 4.19 -21.73 -2.39
C TYR A 186 4.91 -20.86 -1.37
N ILE A 187 5.91 -21.45 -0.73
CA ILE A 187 6.80 -20.76 0.20
C ILE A 187 8.21 -20.88 -0.38
N ILE A 188 8.82 -19.77 -0.75
CA ILE A 188 10.19 -19.75 -1.26
C ILE A 188 11.12 -19.73 -0.05
N VAL A 189 12.00 -20.73 0.04
CA VAL A 189 12.95 -20.90 1.14
C VAL A 189 14.37 -21.05 0.60
N GLU A 190 15.33 -20.92 1.49
CA GLU A 190 16.76 -21.03 1.21
C GLU A 190 17.36 -22.05 2.18
N ASP A 191 18.11 -23.03 1.67
CA ASP A 191 18.83 -24.00 2.53
C ASP A 191 20.11 -23.41 3.15
N GLU A 192 20.76 -24.19 4.01
CA GLU A 192 22.01 -23.78 4.67
C GLU A 192 23.16 -23.50 3.69
N GLN A 193 23.09 -24.05 2.47
CA GLN A 193 24.07 -23.83 1.40
C GLN A 193 23.72 -22.62 0.52
N GLY A 194 22.64 -21.90 0.82
CA GLY A 194 22.18 -20.73 0.07
C GLY A 194 21.39 -21.06 -1.20
N LYS A 195 20.98 -22.32 -1.39
CA LYS A 195 20.18 -22.71 -2.56
C LYS A 195 18.71 -22.38 -2.31
N ILE A 196 18.13 -21.62 -3.24
CA ILE A 196 16.73 -21.21 -3.22
C ILE A 196 15.85 -22.24 -3.92
N PHE A 197 14.78 -22.68 -3.26
CA PHE A 197 13.81 -23.63 -3.79
C PHE A 197 12.38 -23.36 -3.30
N PRO A 198 11.35 -23.78 -4.06
CA PRO A 198 9.97 -23.61 -3.65
C PRO A 198 9.51 -24.81 -2.80
N TYR A 199 8.94 -24.52 -1.63
CA TYR A 199 8.17 -25.48 -0.85
C TYR A 199 6.69 -25.38 -1.25
N ASN A 200 6.07 -26.52 -1.57
CA ASN A 200 4.64 -26.61 -1.88
C ASN A 200 3.85 -26.85 -0.60
N ASN A 201 2.89 -25.98 -0.32
CA ASN A 201 1.95 -26.08 0.78
C ASN A 201 0.62 -26.70 0.28
N PRO A 202 0.40 -28.02 0.47
CA PRO A 202 -0.84 -28.67 0.04
C PRO A 202 -2.05 -28.29 0.90
N GLU A 203 -1.82 -27.73 2.10
CA GLU A 203 -2.86 -27.42 3.08
C GLU A 203 -3.49 -26.03 2.87
N ALA A 204 -3.13 -25.31 1.81
CA ALA A 204 -3.73 -24.03 1.49
C ALA A 204 -5.26 -24.16 1.35
N ASN A 205 -6.02 -23.25 1.97
CA ASN A 205 -7.47 -23.36 2.01
C ASN A 205 -8.13 -23.12 0.63
N GLY A 206 -7.40 -22.53 -0.31
CA GLY A 206 -7.90 -22.11 -1.62
C GLY A 206 -8.36 -20.65 -1.63
N SER A 207 -8.82 -20.18 -2.77
CA SER A 207 -9.27 -18.78 -2.95
C SER A 207 -10.57 -18.48 -2.21
N ALA A 208 -11.40 -19.50 -1.99
CA ALA A 208 -12.56 -19.45 -1.13
C ALA A 208 -12.90 -20.87 -0.65
N TRP A 209 -13.60 -20.99 0.48
CA TRP A 209 -14.05 -22.28 1.02
C TRP A 209 -15.28 -22.10 1.91
N PHE A 210 -16.03 -23.19 2.07
CA PHE A 210 -17.14 -23.25 3.01
C PHE A 210 -16.66 -23.60 4.42
N VAL A 211 -17.29 -23.03 5.44
CA VAL A 211 -17.06 -23.37 6.85
C VAL A 211 -18.31 -23.95 7.49
N ASN A 212 -18.12 -24.88 8.42
CA ASN A 212 -19.18 -25.52 9.19
C ASN A 212 -19.60 -24.71 10.41
N THR A 213 -18.67 -23.96 11.00
CA THR A 213 -18.89 -23.25 12.27
C THR A 213 -18.46 -21.80 12.15
N LEU A 214 -19.32 -20.90 12.62
CA LEU A 214 -19.05 -19.48 12.74
C LEU A 214 -19.07 -19.09 14.23
N ASN A 215 -17.89 -18.84 14.76
CA ASN A 215 -17.64 -18.54 16.17
C ASN A 215 -17.66 -17.01 16.38
N ALA A 216 -18.67 -16.52 17.11
CA ALA A 216 -18.76 -15.12 17.48
C ALA A 216 -17.81 -14.78 18.63
N VAL A 217 -17.11 -13.66 18.53
CA VAL A 217 -16.19 -13.14 19.56
C VAL A 217 -16.43 -11.65 19.81
N GLU A 218 -16.20 -11.21 21.03
CA GLU A 218 -16.61 -9.87 21.49
C GLU A 218 -15.64 -8.79 21.01
N THR A 219 -14.34 -9.11 20.99
CA THR A 219 -13.29 -8.12 20.72
C THR A 219 -12.45 -8.46 19.50
N ALA A 220 -11.88 -7.42 18.88
CA ALA A 220 -10.93 -7.61 17.79
C ALA A 220 -9.66 -8.37 18.24
N ASN A 221 -9.27 -8.26 19.52
CA ASN A 221 -8.13 -9.00 20.06
C ASN A 221 -8.45 -10.49 20.18
N GLU A 222 -9.64 -10.86 20.64
CA GLU A 222 -10.09 -12.26 20.66
C GLU A 222 -10.15 -12.83 19.24
N GLU A 223 -10.66 -12.05 18.28
CA GLU A 223 -10.72 -12.45 16.88
C GLU A 223 -9.32 -12.67 16.28
N LEU A 224 -8.34 -11.79 16.60
CA LEU A 224 -6.95 -11.95 16.16
C LEU A 224 -6.30 -13.16 16.81
N LEU A 225 -6.31 -13.21 18.15
CA LEU A 225 -5.62 -14.24 18.93
C LEU A 225 -6.19 -15.63 18.69
N GLY A 226 -7.50 -15.72 18.46
CA GLY A 226 -8.18 -16.98 18.16
C GLY A 226 -7.75 -17.62 16.83
N LEU A 227 -7.11 -16.87 15.92
CA LEU A 227 -6.60 -17.43 14.66
C LEU A 227 -5.49 -18.47 14.87
N ASP A 228 -4.79 -18.43 16.00
CA ASP A 228 -3.63 -19.29 16.25
C ASP A 228 -3.98 -20.78 16.13
N SER A 229 -5.09 -21.19 16.75
CA SER A 229 -5.54 -22.59 16.86
C SER A 229 -6.82 -22.92 16.09
N LEU A 230 -7.44 -21.93 15.44
CA LEU A 230 -8.68 -22.11 14.68
C LEU A 230 -8.51 -23.09 13.53
N ASN A 231 -9.37 -24.10 13.36
CA ASN A 231 -9.34 -24.87 12.12
C ASN A 231 -9.88 -24.03 10.95
N THR A 232 -9.03 -23.20 10.33
CA THR A 232 -9.46 -22.19 9.36
C THR A 232 -10.18 -22.76 8.14
N LYS A 233 -10.01 -24.06 7.84
CA LYS A 233 -10.68 -24.74 6.73
C LYS A 233 -12.16 -25.03 7.03
N ASN A 234 -12.53 -25.22 8.30
CA ASN A 234 -13.89 -25.61 8.71
C ASN A 234 -14.56 -24.60 9.65
N GLU A 235 -13.80 -23.68 10.23
CA GLU A 235 -14.28 -22.72 11.21
C GLU A 235 -13.86 -21.30 10.84
N ALA A 236 -14.70 -20.33 11.19
CA ALA A 236 -14.39 -18.91 11.08
C ALA A 236 -14.74 -18.15 12.36
N LEU A 237 -13.96 -17.11 12.65
CA LEU A 237 -14.22 -16.15 13.72
C LEU A 237 -14.88 -14.89 13.15
N ILE A 238 -15.80 -14.31 13.90
CA ILE A 238 -16.49 -13.07 13.53
C ILE A 238 -16.83 -12.25 14.78
N SER A 239 -16.87 -10.93 14.65
CA SER A 239 -17.36 -10.07 15.73
C SER A 239 -18.84 -10.32 16.04
N THR A 240 -19.20 -10.40 17.33
CA THR A 240 -20.60 -10.52 17.79
C THR A 240 -21.52 -9.46 17.15
N ASN A 241 -21.07 -8.22 17.04
CA ASN A 241 -21.85 -7.15 16.41
C ASN A 241 -22.18 -7.45 14.94
N LEU A 242 -21.21 -7.96 14.16
CA LEU A 242 -21.44 -8.33 12.75
C LEU A 242 -22.33 -9.57 12.67
N PHE A 243 -22.13 -10.55 13.56
CA PHE A 243 -22.92 -11.76 13.64
C PHE A 243 -24.41 -11.46 13.83
N GLU A 244 -24.74 -10.57 14.79
CA GLU A 244 -26.11 -10.12 15.06
C GLU A 244 -26.67 -9.24 13.94
N THR A 245 -25.89 -8.28 13.45
CA THR A 245 -26.32 -7.33 12.40
C THR A 245 -26.79 -8.04 11.13
N TYR A 246 -26.10 -9.12 10.76
CA TYR A 246 -26.43 -9.90 9.56
C TYR A 246 -27.28 -11.15 9.84
N ASN A 247 -27.75 -11.33 11.09
CA ASN A 247 -28.58 -12.47 11.52
C ASN A 247 -28.01 -13.83 11.08
N LEU A 248 -26.72 -14.04 11.37
CA LEU A 248 -25.99 -15.22 10.91
C LEU A 248 -26.28 -16.46 11.77
N LYS A 249 -26.13 -17.64 11.17
CA LYS A 249 -26.19 -18.92 11.90
C LYS A 249 -24.80 -19.26 12.43
N SER A 250 -24.72 -19.93 13.58
CA SER A 250 -23.46 -20.40 14.15
C SER A 250 -22.96 -21.71 13.51
N SER A 251 -23.86 -22.45 12.85
CA SER A 251 -23.54 -23.72 12.21
C SER A 251 -24.16 -23.83 10.81
N TYR A 252 -23.41 -24.42 9.89
CA TYR A 252 -23.76 -24.65 8.49
C TYR A 252 -23.43 -26.11 8.11
N SER A 253 -24.29 -26.69 7.27
CA SER A 253 -24.06 -28.03 6.72
C SER A 253 -23.24 -27.91 5.44
N VAL A 254 -22.02 -28.45 5.46
CA VAL A 254 -21.14 -28.54 4.30
C VAL A 254 -20.97 -30.01 3.97
N ASP A 255 -21.52 -30.43 2.84
CA ASP A 255 -21.34 -31.79 2.35
C ASP A 255 -20.00 -31.93 1.60
N SER A 256 -19.59 -33.16 1.28
CA SER A 256 -18.33 -33.42 0.57
C SER A 256 -18.39 -33.05 -0.93
N LEU A 257 -19.57 -32.70 -1.45
CA LEU A 257 -19.80 -32.30 -2.83
C LEU A 257 -19.84 -30.76 -2.99
N ALA A 258 -19.86 -30.04 -1.87
CA ALA A 258 -19.83 -28.59 -1.82
C ALA A 258 -18.51 -28.08 -2.41
N THR A 259 -18.61 -27.22 -3.41
CA THR A 259 -17.45 -26.68 -4.11
C THR A 259 -17.61 -25.19 -4.32
N ILE A 260 -16.49 -24.46 -4.26
CA ILE A 260 -16.42 -23.07 -4.70
C ILE A 260 -15.08 -22.86 -5.41
N ASN A 261 -15.15 -22.30 -6.62
CA ASN A 261 -13.98 -22.13 -7.48
C ASN A 261 -13.91 -20.69 -7.97
N LEU A 262 -12.70 -20.11 -7.92
CA LEU A 262 -12.40 -18.82 -8.53
C LEU A 262 -12.28 -19.00 -10.05
N ILE A 263 -13.12 -18.29 -10.79
CA ILE A 263 -13.21 -18.35 -12.26
C ILE A 263 -12.48 -17.18 -12.90
N ASN A 264 -12.52 -16.00 -12.29
CA ASN A 264 -11.79 -14.83 -12.76
C ASN A 264 -11.20 -14.05 -11.57
N SER A 265 -9.98 -13.55 -11.73
CA SER A 265 -9.24 -12.74 -10.78
C SER A 265 -8.54 -11.57 -11.48
N ASP A 266 -9.19 -10.41 -11.41
CA ASP A 266 -8.64 -9.12 -11.81
C ASP A 266 -8.51 -8.21 -10.57
N PRO A 267 -7.61 -7.20 -10.57
CA PRO A 267 -7.42 -6.33 -9.41
C PRO A 267 -8.69 -5.62 -8.90
N ASN A 268 -9.68 -5.41 -9.77
CA ASN A 268 -10.95 -4.75 -9.47
C ASN A 268 -12.18 -5.66 -9.63
N TYR A 269 -12.00 -6.94 -9.93
CA TYR A 269 -13.11 -7.86 -10.19
C TYR A 269 -12.72 -9.31 -9.86
N LEU A 270 -13.53 -9.98 -9.04
CA LEU A 270 -13.36 -11.40 -8.74
C LEU A 270 -14.67 -12.13 -9.03
N LYS A 271 -14.59 -13.32 -9.62
CA LYS A 271 -15.75 -14.16 -9.91
C LYS A 271 -15.56 -15.56 -9.38
N PHE A 272 -16.53 -16.04 -8.61
CA PHE A 272 -16.57 -17.38 -8.05
C PHE A 272 -17.84 -18.09 -8.51
N ASN A 273 -17.72 -19.38 -8.83
CA ASN A 273 -18.87 -20.26 -8.98
C ASN A 273 -18.87 -21.26 -7.82
N TYR A 274 -20.03 -21.45 -7.19
CA TYR A 274 -20.18 -22.44 -6.15
C TYR A 274 -21.37 -23.36 -6.41
N ASN A 275 -21.31 -24.55 -5.82
CA ASN A 275 -22.43 -25.47 -5.71
C ASN A 275 -22.47 -26.04 -4.29
N ASN A 276 -23.61 -25.98 -3.61
CA ASN A 276 -23.82 -26.57 -2.29
C ASN A 276 -25.26 -27.04 -2.13
N SER A 277 -25.50 -28.19 -1.51
CA SER A 277 -26.87 -28.73 -1.32
C SER A 277 -27.62 -28.10 -0.15
N ASN A 278 -26.99 -27.20 0.60
CA ASN A 278 -27.56 -26.54 1.77
C ASN A 278 -27.16 -25.05 1.77
N ASP A 279 -27.83 -24.24 2.59
CA ASP A 279 -27.33 -22.92 2.96
C ASP A 279 -25.91 -23.05 3.54
N GLY A 280 -24.99 -22.22 3.07
CA GLY A 280 -23.59 -22.25 3.47
C GLY A 280 -23.08 -20.90 3.96
N TYR A 281 -21.90 -20.93 4.56
CA TYR A 281 -21.11 -19.73 4.82
C TYR A 281 -19.76 -19.86 4.14
N VAL A 282 -19.43 -18.88 3.30
CA VAL A 282 -18.20 -18.88 2.51
C VAL A 282 -17.24 -17.88 3.10
N VAL A 283 -15.99 -18.31 3.28
CA VAL A 283 -14.85 -17.43 3.52
C VAL A 283 -14.08 -17.27 2.21
N PHE A 284 -13.81 -16.04 1.82
CA PHE A 284 -12.96 -15.74 0.67
C PHE A 284 -11.59 -15.33 1.18
N SER A 285 -10.53 -15.87 0.58
CA SER A 285 -9.15 -15.51 0.87
C SER A 285 -8.81 -14.13 0.33
N GLU A 286 -9.63 -13.12 0.60
CA GLU A 286 -9.53 -11.77 0.09
C GLU A 286 -9.65 -10.78 1.24
N ILE A 287 -8.82 -9.74 1.19
CA ILE A 287 -8.77 -8.77 2.29
C ILE A 287 -10.06 -7.97 2.31
N TYR A 288 -10.71 -7.94 3.47
CA TYR A 288 -11.89 -7.14 3.71
C TYR A 288 -11.54 -5.66 3.71
N TYR A 289 -12.14 -4.93 2.78
CA TYR A 289 -12.05 -3.47 2.72
C TYR A 289 -13.44 -2.93 2.36
N PRO A 290 -14.13 -2.25 3.30
CA PRO A 290 -15.53 -1.86 3.13
C PRO A 290 -15.72 -0.76 2.08
N GLU A 291 -14.68 0.02 1.79
CA GLU A 291 -14.78 1.18 0.92
C GLU A 291 -14.57 0.80 -0.55
N GLY A 292 -15.67 0.54 -1.26
CA GLY A 292 -15.68 0.44 -2.73
C GLY A 292 -15.81 -0.96 -3.30
N TRP A 293 -15.67 -2.02 -2.50
CA TRP A 293 -16.05 -3.37 -2.90
C TRP A 293 -17.55 -3.59 -2.73
N LYS A 294 -18.16 -4.24 -3.72
CA LYS A 294 -19.53 -4.74 -3.69
C LYS A 294 -19.53 -6.23 -3.96
N ALA A 295 -20.42 -6.98 -3.32
CA ALA A 295 -20.67 -8.38 -3.65
C ALA A 295 -21.99 -8.49 -4.41
N LEU A 296 -22.02 -9.35 -5.42
CA LEU A 296 -23.23 -9.73 -6.15
C LEU A 296 -23.41 -11.24 -6.04
N LEU A 297 -24.64 -11.70 -5.82
CA LEU A 297 -25.05 -13.09 -5.92
C LEU A 297 -26.02 -13.19 -7.09
N ASP A 298 -25.63 -13.90 -8.15
CA ASP A 298 -26.36 -13.99 -9.42
C ASP A 298 -26.79 -12.62 -10.01
N GLY A 299 -25.93 -11.62 -9.84
CA GLY A 299 -26.15 -10.26 -10.34
C GLY A 299 -26.85 -9.32 -9.37
N GLU A 300 -27.40 -9.83 -8.25
CA GLU A 300 -28.06 -9.01 -7.23
C GLU A 300 -27.10 -8.62 -6.11
N GLU A 301 -27.10 -7.34 -5.72
CA GLU A 301 -26.20 -6.82 -4.68
C GLU A 301 -26.56 -7.38 -3.30
N VAL A 302 -25.58 -8.01 -2.66
CA VAL A 302 -25.71 -8.66 -1.35
C VAL A 302 -24.64 -8.16 -0.38
N PRO A 303 -24.94 -8.12 0.93
CA PRO A 303 -23.93 -7.76 1.91
C PRO A 303 -22.85 -8.85 2.03
N PHE A 304 -21.66 -8.42 2.43
CA PHE A 304 -20.57 -9.28 2.87
C PHE A 304 -19.87 -8.61 4.05
N GLN A 305 -19.19 -9.39 4.87
CA GLN A 305 -18.64 -8.94 6.13
C GLN A 305 -17.21 -9.43 6.33
N ARG A 306 -16.58 -8.86 7.36
CA ARG A 306 -15.27 -9.28 7.82
C ARG A 306 -15.38 -10.55 8.65
N VAL A 307 -14.48 -11.50 8.40
CA VAL A 307 -14.27 -12.71 9.19
C VAL A 307 -12.78 -12.99 9.33
N ASN A 308 -12.42 -13.85 10.29
CA ASN A 308 -11.04 -14.25 10.56
C ASN A 308 -10.12 -13.03 10.67
N TYR A 309 -10.60 -11.98 11.34
CA TYR A 309 -9.94 -10.70 11.55
C TYR A 309 -9.71 -9.84 10.30
N LEU A 310 -9.55 -10.44 9.12
CA LEU A 310 -8.99 -9.81 7.94
C LEU A 310 -9.71 -10.14 6.63
N LEU A 311 -10.36 -11.31 6.55
CA LEU A 311 -10.90 -11.86 5.31
C LEU A 311 -12.36 -11.44 5.08
N ARG A 312 -12.85 -11.65 3.85
CA ARG A 312 -14.27 -11.48 3.50
C ARG A 312 -15.02 -12.78 3.78
N GLY A 313 -16.27 -12.66 4.19
CA GLY A 313 -17.20 -13.79 4.26
C GLY A 313 -18.64 -13.35 4.07
N MET A 314 -19.48 -14.29 3.65
CA MET A 314 -20.92 -14.07 3.48
C MET A 314 -21.69 -15.39 3.58
N PRO A 315 -22.95 -15.37 4.04
CA PRO A 315 -23.86 -16.50 3.85
C PRO A 315 -24.24 -16.61 2.37
N VAL A 316 -24.44 -17.84 1.90
CA VAL A 316 -24.89 -18.14 0.53
C VAL A 316 -26.00 -19.19 0.56
N PRO A 317 -27.04 -19.08 -0.29
CA PRO A 317 -28.12 -20.06 -0.33
C PRO A 317 -27.67 -21.39 -0.94
N GLU A 318 -28.45 -22.45 -0.67
CA GLU A 318 -28.33 -23.73 -1.37
C GLU A 318 -28.50 -23.57 -2.89
N GLY A 319 -27.83 -24.42 -3.65
CA GLY A 319 -27.88 -24.46 -5.11
C GLY A 319 -26.54 -24.17 -5.77
N SER A 320 -26.61 -23.93 -7.08
CA SER A 320 -25.48 -23.53 -7.92
C SER A 320 -25.61 -22.05 -8.28
N HIS A 321 -24.66 -21.24 -7.83
CA HIS A 321 -24.74 -19.78 -7.99
C HIS A 321 -23.37 -19.18 -8.32
N THR A 322 -23.41 -17.92 -8.74
CA THR A 322 -22.24 -17.10 -9.03
C THR A 322 -22.12 -15.99 -7.99
N VAL A 323 -20.93 -15.86 -7.37
CA VAL A 323 -20.58 -14.72 -6.51
C VAL A 323 -19.58 -13.84 -7.23
N GLU A 324 -19.85 -12.55 -7.33
CA GLU A 324 -18.95 -11.57 -7.94
C GLU A 324 -18.58 -10.49 -6.93
N PHE A 325 -17.29 -10.16 -6.83
CA PHE A 325 -16.82 -8.97 -6.13
C PHE A 325 -16.39 -7.92 -7.14
N ILE A 326 -16.92 -6.70 -7.02
CA ILE A 326 -16.60 -5.59 -7.93
C ILE A 326 -16.07 -4.40 -7.14
N PHE A 327 -14.89 -3.89 -7.50
CA PHE A 327 -14.31 -2.69 -6.90
C PHE A 327 -14.63 -1.44 -7.72
N LYS A 328 -15.56 -0.63 -7.22
CA LYS A 328 -15.98 0.66 -7.81
C LYS A 328 -16.11 1.74 -6.71
N PRO A 329 -15.00 2.26 -6.19
CA PRO A 329 -15.02 3.28 -5.13
C PRO A 329 -15.63 4.60 -5.62
N LYS A 330 -16.67 5.08 -4.92
CA LYS A 330 -17.35 6.35 -5.25
C LYS A 330 -16.40 7.56 -5.24
N VAL A 331 -15.41 7.56 -4.35
CA VAL A 331 -14.42 8.63 -4.22
C VAL A 331 -13.61 8.81 -5.50
N VAL A 332 -13.20 7.72 -6.17
CA VAL A 332 -12.44 7.79 -7.43
C VAL A 332 -13.32 8.35 -8.55
N SER A 333 -14.57 7.88 -8.65
CA SER A 333 -15.51 8.39 -9.66
C SER A 333 -15.76 9.89 -9.49
N ASN A 334 -16.11 10.32 -8.28
CA ASN A 334 -16.42 11.73 -8.00
C ASN A 334 -15.17 12.61 -8.13
N GLY A 335 -14.04 12.15 -7.59
CA GLY A 335 -12.76 12.88 -7.66
C GLY A 335 -12.29 13.07 -9.10
N SER A 336 -12.43 12.06 -9.96
CA SER A 336 -12.06 12.15 -11.37
C SER A 336 -12.92 13.17 -12.12
N GLN A 337 -14.23 13.22 -11.85
CA GLN A 337 -15.13 14.20 -12.44
C GLN A 337 -14.80 15.63 -12.00
N ILE A 338 -14.56 15.85 -10.71
CA ILE A 338 -14.15 17.15 -10.16
C ILE A 338 -12.82 17.59 -10.74
N ALA A 339 -11.83 16.70 -10.83
CA ALA A 339 -10.51 16.99 -11.40
C ALA A 339 -10.63 17.38 -12.87
N LEU A 340 -11.45 16.67 -13.64
CA LEU A 340 -11.71 16.99 -15.04
C LEU A 340 -12.37 18.36 -15.20
N ALA A 341 -13.45 18.63 -14.46
CA ALA A 341 -14.13 19.92 -14.50
C ALA A 341 -13.18 21.07 -14.11
N SER A 342 -12.38 20.89 -13.06
CA SER A 342 -11.40 21.88 -12.63
C SER A 342 -10.33 22.13 -13.68
N SER A 343 -9.85 21.09 -14.36
CA SER A 343 -8.86 21.19 -15.44
C SER A 343 -9.43 21.92 -16.65
N ILE A 344 -10.69 21.65 -17.01
CA ILE A 344 -11.39 22.37 -18.10
C ILE A 344 -11.53 23.84 -17.74
N LEU A 345 -12.00 24.17 -16.52
CA LEU A 345 -12.15 25.55 -16.07
C LEU A 345 -10.81 26.30 -16.06
N LEU A 346 -9.74 25.66 -15.59
CA LEU A 346 -8.40 26.24 -15.62
C LEU A 346 -7.94 26.50 -17.07
N GLY A 347 -8.14 25.53 -17.97
CA GLY A 347 -7.81 25.68 -19.39
C GLY A 347 -8.57 26.83 -20.04
N LEU A 348 -9.88 26.93 -19.80
CA LEU A 348 -10.71 28.04 -20.28
C LEU A 348 -10.28 29.39 -19.71
N TRP A 349 -9.92 29.44 -18.42
CA TRP A 349 -9.42 30.66 -17.78
C TRP A 349 -8.08 31.12 -18.38
N LEU A 350 -7.15 30.19 -18.62
CA LEU A 350 -5.86 30.48 -19.27
C LEU A 350 -6.07 30.98 -20.70
N LEU A 351 -6.88 30.28 -21.49
CA LEU A 351 -7.22 30.70 -22.87
C LEU A 351 -7.90 32.07 -22.90
N GLY A 352 -8.89 32.30 -22.02
CA GLY A 352 -9.57 33.58 -21.88
C GLY A 352 -8.62 34.71 -21.52
N SER A 353 -7.65 34.45 -20.64
CA SER A 353 -6.61 35.42 -20.24
C SER A 353 -5.67 35.77 -21.40
N ILE A 354 -5.28 34.78 -22.21
CA ILE A 354 -4.47 35.01 -23.42
C ILE A 354 -5.23 35.85 -24.44
N VAL A 355 -6.49 35.48 -24.74
CA VAL A 355 -7.34 36.22 -25.70
C VAL A 355 -7.57 37.66 -25.24
N TYR A 356 -7.86 37.85 -23.95
CA TYR A 356 -8.03 39.18 -23.37
C TYR A 356 -6.75 40.01 -23.50
N SER A 357 -5.59 39.44 -23.16
CA SER A 357 -4.30 40.13 -23.27
C SER A 357 -3.97 40.57 -24.69
N ILE A 358 -4.25 39.74 -25.70
CA ILE A 358 -4.03 40.10 -27.11
C ILE A 358 -4.96 41.23 -27.54
N LYS A 359 -6.20 41.25 -27.05
CA LYS A 359 -7.19 42.29 -27.39
C LYS A 359 -6.91 43.65 -26.74
N THR A 360 -6.30 43.65 -25.55
CA THR A 360 -5.99 44.87 -24.79
C THR A 360 -4.58 45.40 -25.00
N SER A 361 -3.72 44.64 -25.69
CA SER A 361 -2.42 45.10 -26.17
C SER A 361 -2.55 45.66 -27.59
#